data_AF-B0JUM5-F1
#
_entry.id   AF-B0JUM5-F1
#
_cell.length_a   1.000
_cell.length_b   1.000
_cell.length_c   1.000
_cell.angle_alpha   90.00
_cell.angle_beta   90.00
_cell.angle_gamma   90.00
#
_symmetry.space_group_name_H-M   'P 1'
#
loop_
_entity.id
_entity.type
_entity.pdbx_description
1 polymer ?
#
loop_
_entity_poly.entity_id
_entity_poly.type
_entity_poly.pdbx_seq_one_letter_code
_entity_poly.pdbx_strand_id
1 'polypeptide(L)'
;MTLAKVKNLYDQDFALWIEATVKQLKSGDLSQVDLENLIEEVESLGKSQPKAVDNFLTRLLEHLLKRCYVVLPDCYWGWEIEIRNFRKELKKEFKYSPSLKRFMIEILEECYREALEAVKEDYPDSNFPDVCPFAEDIDGLLNHKFWEYEK
;
A
#
# COMPACT_ATOMS: atom_id res chain seq x y z
N MET A 1 4.60 -9.08 -43.55
CA MET A 1 4.06 -7.71 -43.56
C MET A 1 3.70 -7.36 -42.13
N THR A 2 4.52 -6.54 -41.48
CA THR A 2 4.32 -6.08 -40.11
C THR A 2 3.21 -5.02 -40.14
N LEU A 3 2.03 -5.36 -39.63
CA LEU A 3 1.00 -4.36 -39.32
C LEU A 3 1.58 -3.42 -38.27
N ALA A 4 1.95 -2.21 -38.70
CA ALA A 4 2.24 -1.13 -37.76
C ALA A 4 0.98 -0.94 -36.92
N LYS A 5 0.99 -1.39 -35.66
CA LYS A 5 0.00 -1.01 -34.66
C LYS A 5 -0.07 0.52 -34.71
N VAL A 6 -1.21 1.05 -35.14
CA VAL A 6 -1.51 2.48 -34.98
C VAL A 6 -1.30 2.75 -33.49
N LYS A 7 -0.29 3.55 -33.14
CA LYS A 7 -0.04 3.88 -31.72
C LYS A 7 -1.30 4.54 -31.20
N ASN A 8 -1.97 3.90 -30.25
CA ASN A 8 -3.20 4.41 -29.68
C ASN A 8 -2.85 5.69 -28.88
N LEU A 9 -3.79 6.63 -28.73
CA LEU A 9 -3.60 7.81 -27.87
C LEU A 9 -3.20 7.39 -26.45
N TYR A 10 -3.69 6.24 -25.99
CA TYR A 10 -3.26 5.57 -24.75
C TYR A 10 -1.72 5.44 -24.64
N ASP A 11 -1.06 4.93 -25.68
CA ASP A 11 0.40 4.71 -25.71
C ASP A 11 1.21 5.99 -25.91
N GLN A 12 0.59 7.05 -26.44
CA GLN A 12 1.26 8.29 -26.83
C GLN A 12 1.19 9.36 -25.73
N ASP A 13 0.00 9.54 -25.16
CA ASP A 13 -0.27 10.51 -24.11
C ASP A 13 -1.45 10.03 -23.26
N PHE A 14 -1.11 9.35 -22.17
CA PHE A 14 -2.07 8.80 -21.23
C PHE A 14 -3.01 9.86 -20.65
N ALA A 15 -2.52 11.08 -20.38
CA ALA A 15 -3.34 12.15 -19.81
C ALA A 15 -4.40 12.62 -20.81
N LEU A 16 -4.02 12.83 -22.07
CA LEU A 16 -4.96 13.16 -23.14
C LEU A 16 -5.94 12.01 -23.42
N TRP A 17 -5.49 10.76 -23.33
CA TRP A 17 -6.36 9.61 -23.46
C TRP A 17 -7.44 9.55 -22.37
N ILE A 18 -7.09 9.83 -21.11
CA ILE A 18 -8.05 9.93 -20.00
C ILE A 18 -9.08 11.05 -20.27
N GLU A 19 -8.62 12.24 -20.66
CA GLU A 19 -9.51 13.37 -20.95
C GLU A 19 -10.50 13.05 -22.08
N ALA A 20 -10.00 12.45 -23.17
CA ALA A 20 -10.81 12.03 -24.31
C ALA A 20 -11.84 10.95 -23.91
N THR A 21 -11.40 9.92 -23.18
CA THR A 21 -12.26 8.83 -22.72
C THR A 21 -13.37 9.34 -21.81
N VAL A 22 -13.05 10.23 -20.85
CA VAL A 22 -14.04 10.87 -19.97
C VAL A 22 -15.07 11.67 -20.77
N LYS A 23 -14.63 12.39 -21.81
CA LYS A 23 -15.53 13.17 -22.68
C LYS A 23 -16.49 12.27 -23.45
N GLN A 24 -16.01 11.17 -24.01
CA GLN A 24 -16.81 10.18 -24.75
C GLN A 24 -17.84 9.49 -23.85
N LEU A 25 -17.43 9.08 -22.63
CA LEU A 25 -18.33 8.50 -21.64
C LEU A 25 -19.43 9.48 -21.23
N LYS A 26 -19.10 10.76 -21.01
CA LYS A 26 -20.09 11.80 -20.68
C LYS A 26 -21.07 12.10 -21.81
N SER A 27 -20.65 11.99 -23.06
CA SER A 27 -21.54 12.17 -24.22
C SER A 27 -22.40 10.95 -24.53
N GLY A 28 -22.15 9.81 -23.87
CA GLY A 28 -22.84 8.54 -24.14
C GLY A 28 -22.45 7.90 -25.47
N ASP A 29 -21.41 8.42 -26.14
CA ASP A 29 -20.93 7.88 -27.41
C ASP A 29 -19.90 6.78 -27.12
N LEU A 30 -20.42 5.59 -26.82
CA LEU A 30 -19.60 4.41 -26.54
C LEU A 30 -18.93 3.83 -27.79
N SER A 31 -19.29 4.30 -28.99
CA SER A 31 -18.77 3.73 -30.25
C SER A 31 -17.29 4.05 -30.49
N GLN A 32 -16.81 5.15 -29.91
CA GLN A 32 -15.43 5.63 -30.03
C GLN A 32 -14.61 5.40 -28.76
N VAL A 33 -15.21 4.81 -27.72
CA VAL A 33 -14.49 4.50 -26.48
C VAL A 33 -13.57 3.33 -26.72
N ASP A 34 -12.32 3.51 -26.33
CA ASP A 34 -11.32 2.47 -26.29
C ASP A 34 -11.57 1.53 -25.08
N LEU A 35 -12.56 0.65 -25.26
CA LEU A 35 -13.07 -0.19 -24.17
C LEU A 35 -12.03 -1.18 -23.63
N GLU A 36 -11.10 -1.67 -24.47
CA GLU A 36 -10.08 -2.63 -24.04
C GLU A 36 -9.15 -2.00 -23.01
N ASN A 37 -8.53 -0.86 -23.34
CA ASN A 37 -7.66 -0.14 -22.42
C ASN A 37 -8.44 0.41 -21.22
N LEU A 38 -9.69 0.87 -21.39
CA LEU A 38 -10.50 1.34 -20.26
C LEU A 38 -10.80 0.22 -19.25
N ILE A 39 -11.16 -0.99 -19.72
CA ILE A 39 -11.41 -2.13 -18.85
C ILE A 39 -10.13 -2.50 -18.10
N GLU A 40 -9.00 -2.59 -18.81
CA GLU A 40 -7.70 -2.90 -18.20
C GLU A 40 -7.34 -1.89 -17.11
N GLU A 41 -7.53 -0.59 -17.36
CA GLU A 41 -7.27 0.45 -16.35
C GLU A 41 -8.20 0.33 -15.13
N VAL A 42 -9.49 0.05 -15.33
CA VAL A 42 -10.42 -0.13 -14.21
C VAL A 42 -10.09 -1.37 -13.38
N GLU A 43 -9.73 -2.48 -14.03
CA GLU A 43 -9.28 -3.70 -13.34
C GLU A 43 -7.94 -3.48 -12.60
N SER A 44 -7.02 -2.74 -13.22
CA SER A 44 -5.75 -2.35 -12.62
C SER A 44 -5.94 -1.45 -11.41
N LEU A 45 -6.84 -0.46 -11.49
CA LEU A 45 -7.23 0.38 -10.36
C LEU A 45 -7.82 -0.44 -9.21
N GLY A 46 -8.63 -1.47 -9.52
CA GLY A 46 -9.20 -2.38 -8.52
C GLY A 46 -8.16 -3.21 -7.76
N LYS A 47 -7.01 -3.52 -8.39
CA LYS A 47 -5.93 -4.32 -7.80
C LYS A 47 -4.83 -3.47 -7.16
N SER A 48 -4.58 -2.26 -7.66
CA SER A 48 -3.47 -1.42 -7.24
C SER A 48 -3.62 -0.89 -5.81
N GLN A 49 -4.83 -0.47 -5.40
CA GLN A 49 -5.04 0.05 -4.05
C GLN A 49 -4.92 -1.02 -2.96
N PRO A 50 -5.52 -2.23 -3.09
CA PRO A 50 -5.24 -3.33 -2.17
C PRO A 50 -3.75 -3.66 -2.07
N LYS A 51 -3.05 -3.75 -3.21
CA LYS A 51 -1.60 -3.97 -3.22
C LYS A 51 -0.81 -2.85 -2.55
N ALA A 52 -1.25 -1.61 -2.63
CA ALA A 52 -0.62 -0.50 -1.92
C ALA A 52 -0.80 -0.64 -0.40
N VAL A 53 -2.02 -0.99 0.05
CA VAL A 53 -2.30 -1.22 1.47
C VAL A 53 -1.46 -2.35 2.04
N ASP A 54 -1.37 -3.47 1.32
CA ASP A 54 -0.51 -4.61 1.65
C ASP A 54 0.95 -4.18 1.84
N ASN A 55 1.55 -3.56 0.81
CA ASN A 55 2.94 -3.10 0.88
C ASN A 55 3.17 -2.12 2.04
N PHE A 56 2.30 -1.12 2.22
CA PHE A 56 2.48 -0.14 3.28
C PHE A 56 2.27 -0.74 4.67
N LEU A 57 1.38 -1.73 4.81
CA LEU A 57 1.15 -2.44 6.06
C LEU A 57 2.36 -3.30 6.43
N THR A 58 2.87 -4.11 5.51
CA THR A 58 4.09 -4.93 5.74
C THR A 58 5.25 -4.05 6.17
N ARG A 59 5.51 -2.96 5.43
CA ARG A 59 6.60 -2.02 5.73
C ARG A 59 6.42 -1.28 7.06
N LEU A 60 5.18 -0.94 7.41
CA LEU A 60 4.86 -0.37 8.72
C LEU A 60 5.18 -1.36 9.84
N LEU A 61 4.76 -2.62 9.68
CA LEU A 61 5.00 -3.68 10.66
C LEU A 61 6.50 -3.97 10.84
N GLU A 62 7.28 -4.02 9.74
CA GLU A 62 8.74 -4.14 9.80
C GLU A 62 9.35 -3.06 10.69
N HIS A 63 9.00 -1.79 10.46
CA HIS A 63 9.60 -0.69 11.22
C HIS A 63 9.09 -0.62 12.66
N LEU A 64 7.84 -1.01 12.91
CA LEU A 64 7.31 -1.18 14.26
C LEU A 64 8.08 -2.27 15.02
N LEU A 65 8.34 -3.41 14.39
CA LEU A 65 9.14 -4.49 14.98
C LEU A 65 10.58 -4.02 15.25
N LYS A 66 11.23 -3.39 14.27
CA LYS A 66 12.57 -2.81 14.45
C LYS A 66 12.59 -1.85 15.64
N ARG A 67 11.64 -0.91 15.69
CA ARG A 67 11.60 0.12 16.72
C ARG A 67 11.31 -0.41 18.12
N CYS A 68 10.49 -1.46 18.25
CA CYS A 68 10.08 -1.97 19.56
C CYS A 68 11.01 -3.05 20.11
N TYR A 69 11.73 -3.79 19.25
CA TYR A 69 12.46 -5.00 19.68
C TYR A 69 13.97 -4.97 19.37
N VAL A 70 14.44 -4.08 18.49
CA VAL A 70 15.86 -3.98 18.15
C VAL A 70 16.51 -2.84 18.94
N VAL A 71 17.60 -3.13 19.65
CA VAL A 71 18.32 -2.15 20.47
C VAL A 71 19.40 -1.44 19.65
N LEU A 72 18.99 -0.47 18.83
CA LEU A 72 19.89 0.38 18.03
C LEU A 72 19.45 1.86 18.11
N PRO A 73 19.83 2.58 19.18
CA PRO A 73 19.36 3.95 19.42
C PRO A 73 19.59 4.93 18.27
N ASP A 74 20.73 4.81 17.58
CA ASP A 74 21.08 5.67 16.43
C ASP A 74 20.13 5.49 15.24
N CYS A 75 19.43 4.36 15.14
CA CYS A 75 18.49 4.06 14.07
C CYS A 75 17.04 4.48 14.40
N TYR A 76 16.70 4.68 15.68
CA TYR A 76 15.32 4.91 16.12
C TYR A 76 14.65 6.06 15.39
N TRP A 77 15.35 7.18 15.25
CA TRP A 77 14.81 8.36 14.58
C TRP A 77 14.41 8.09 13.13
N GLY A 78 15.25 7.34 12.40
CA GLY A 78 14.98 6.95 11.01
C GLY A 78 13.76 6.03 10.91
N TRP A 79 13.68 5.02 11.79
CA TRP A 79 12.53 4.11 11.80
C TRP A 79 11.22 4.81 12.17
N GLU A 80 11.26 5.75 13.12
CA GLU A 80 10.10 6.55 13.50
C GLU A 80 9.62 7.49 12.37
N ILE A 81 10.52 7.95 11.49
CA ILE A 81 10.13 8.68 10.27
C ILE A 81 9.38 7.75 9.32
N GLU A 82 9.92 6.58 9.03
CA GLU A 82 9.31 5.62 8.13
C GLU A 82 7.93 5.15 8.64
N ILE A 83 7.80 4.88 9.94
CA ILE A 83 6.51 4.60 10.57
C ILE A 83 5.50 5.72 10.30
N ARG A 84 5.89 6.99 10.46
CA ARG A 84 5.00 8.12 10.17
C ARG A 84 4.64 8.21 8.68
N ASN A 85 5.59 7.92 7.78
CA ASN A 85 5.37 7.92 6.34
C ASN A 85 4.36 6.83 5.92
N PHE A 86 4.56 5.57 6.34
CA PHE A 86 3.65 4.48 5.98
C PHE A 86 2.25 4.66 6.58
N ARG A 87 2.15 5.17 7.81
CA ARG A 87 0.86 5.55 8.40
C ARG A 87 0.13 6.61 7.58
N LYS A 88 0.86 7.60 7.07
CA LYS A 88 0.29 8.67 6.24
C LYS A 88 -0.23 8.11 4.92
N GLU A 89 0.52 7.24 4.26
CA GLU A 89 0.08 6.62 3.01
C GLU A 89 -1.12 5.68 3.22
N LEU A 90 -1.12 4.83 4.25
CA LEU A 90 -2.31 4.03 4.61
C LEU A 90 -3.55 4.89 4.87
N LYS A 91 -3.41 5.96 5.67
CA LYS A 91 -4.51 6.91 5.92
C LYS A 91 -5.02 7.57 4.64
N LYS A 92 -4.13 7.82 3.67
CA LYS A 92 -4.49 8.37 2.37
C LYS A 92 -5.31 7.36 1.56
N GLU A 93 -4.88 6.11 1.46
CA GLU A 93 -5.66 5.05 0.80
C GLU A 93 -7.05 4.91 1.42
N PHE A 94 -7.15 4.90 2.76
CA PHE A 94 -8.44 4.79 3.46
C PHE A 94 -9.33 6.02 3.30
N LYS A 95 -8.77 7.19 3.02
CA LYS A 95 -9.54 8.40 2.75
C LYS A 95 -10.28 8.29 1.41
N TYR A 96 -9.64 7.72 0.39
CA TYR A 96 -10.22 7.56 -0.94
C TYR A 96 -11.08 6.29 -1.05
N SER A 97 -10.70 5.23 -0.33
CA SER A 97 -11.38 3.94 -0.34
C SER A 97 -11.54 3.39 1.09
N PRO A 98 -12.59 3.80 1.82
CA PRO A 98 -12.84 3.37 3.20
C PRO A 98 -12.99 1.85 3.38
N SER A 99 -13.44 1.13 2.33
CA SER A 99 -13.54 -0.34 2.31
C SER A 99 -12.19 -1.03 2.52
N LEU A 100 -11.08 -0.38 2.15
CA LEU A 100 -9.73 -0.94 2.33
C LEU A 100 -9.31 -1.07 3.79
N LYS A 101 -9.99 -0.40 4.73
CA LYS A 101 -9.77 -0.64 6.17
C LYS A 101 -10.11 -2.06 6.56
N ARG A 102 -11.19 -2.62 6.00
CA ARG A 102 -11.57 -4.01 6.26
C ARG A 102 -10.54 -4.96 5.66
N PHE A 103 -10.12 -4.69 4.44
CA PHE A 103 -9.08 -5.45 3.76
C PHE A 103 -7.77 -5.47 4.56
N MET A 104 -7.33 -4.32 5.10
CA MET A 104 -6.15 -4.24 5.98
C MET A 104 -6.24 -5.20 7.18
N ILE A 105 -7.42 -5.34 7.79
CA ILE A 105 -7.64 -6.26 8.91
C ILE A 105 -7.53 -7.72 8.45
N GLU A 106 -8.07 -8.03 7.27
CA GLU A 106 -8.06 -9.38 6.69
C GLU A 106 -6.64 -9.87 6.37
N ILE A 107 -5.76 -8.98 5.91
CA ILE A 107 -4.37 -9.32 5.53
C ILE A 107 -3.35 -9.13 6.65
N LEU A 108 -3.75 -8.61 7.81
CA LEU A 108 -2.82 -8.18 8.85
C LEU A 108 -1.86 -9.29 9.32
N GLU A 109 -2.37 -10.51 9.48
CA GLU A 109 -1.57 -11.65 9.91
C GLU A 109 -0.52 -12.07 8.87
N GLU A 110 -0.90 -12.02 7.58
CA GLU A 110 -0.02 -12.33 6.46
C GLU A 110 1.10 -11.29 6.35
N CYS A 111 0.75 -10.00 6.30
CA CYS A 111 1.72 -8.91 6.28
C CYS A 111 2.65 -8.93 7.50
N TYR A 112 2.13 -9.33 8.67
CA TYR A 112 2.95 -9.48 9.87
C TYR A 112 3.97 -10.60 9.73
N ARG A 113 3.59 -11.74 9.16
CA ARG A 113 4.49 -12.88 8.95
C ARG A 113 5.62 -12.50 8.00
N GLU A 114 5.31 -11.84 6.90
CA GLU A 114 6.31 -11.35 5.95
C GLU A 114 7.27 -10.35 6.60
N ALA A 115 6.72 -9.37 7.33
CA ALA A 115 7.51 -8.40 8.06
C ALA A 115 8.42 -9.07 9.10
N LEU A 116 7.91 -10.07 9.82
CA LEU A 116 8.64 -10.83 10.83
C LEU A 116 9.79 -11.63 10.22
N GLU A 117 9.56 -12.30 9.08
CA GLU A 117 10.59 -13.03 8.34
C GLU A 117 11.73 -12.08 7.92
N ALA A 118 11.38 -10.94 7.32
CA ALA A 118 12.36 -9.94 6.90
C ALA A 118 13.20 -9.39 8.06
N VAL A 119 12.57 -9.00 9.19
CA VAL A 119 13.33 -8.45 10.33
C VAL A 119 14.12 -9.51 11.10
N LYS A 120 13.69 -10.78 11.10
CA LYS A 120 14.46 -11.89 11.68
C LYS A 120 15.75 -12.14 10.87
N GLU A 121 15.72 -11.96 9.55
CA GLU A 121 16.91 -12.03 8.70
C GLU A 121 17.86 -10.85 8.94
N ASP A 122 17.34 -9.63 9.02
CA ASP A 122 18.13 -8.42 9.26
C ASP A 122 18.74 -8.37 10.69
N TYR A 123 18.03 -8.90 11.69
CA TYR A 123 18.35 -8.78 13.12
C TYR A 123 18.21 -10.12 13.86
N PRO A 124 19.06 -11.12 13.57
CA PRO A 124 18.90 -12.49 14.10
C PRO A 124 19.03 -12.59 15.63
N ASP A 125 19.71 -11.63 16.28
CA ASP A 125 19.91 -11.60 17.73
C ASP A 125 18.75 -10.94 18.50
N SER A 126 17.77 -10.37 17.79
CA SER A 126 16.62 -9.68 18.41
C SER A 126 15.48 -10.64 18.72
N ASN A 127 14.84 -10.48 19.88
CA ASN A 127 13.71 -11.32 20.28
C ASN A 127 12.39 -10.73 19.79
N PHE A 128 11.97 -11.13 18.60
CA PHE A 128 10.67 -10.74 18.04
C PHE A 128 9.55 -11.69 18.50
N PRO A 129 8.34 -11.18 18.77
CA PRO A 129 7.21 -12.04 19.07
C PRO A 129 6.81 -12.86 17.83
N ASP A 130 6.29 -14.08 18.04
CA ASP A 130 5.77 -14.90 16.95
C ASP A 130 4.29 -14.58 16.61
N VAL A 131 3.60 -13.89 17.52
CA VAL A 131 2.22 -13.41 17.35
C VAL A 131 2.24 -11.89 17.27
N CYS A 132 1.48 -11.33 16.33
CA CYS A 132 1.42 -9.88 16.11
C CYS A 132 0.96 -9.14 17.38
N PRO A 133 1.83 -8.32 18.02
CA PRO A 133 1.48 -7.61 19.25
C PRO A 133 0.53 -6.42 18.99
N PHE A 134 0.31 -6.08 17.72
CA PHE A 134 -0.47 -4.91 17.31
C PHE A 134 -1.88 -5.28 16.82
N ALA A 135 -2.24 -6.57 16.80
CA ALA A 135 -3.46 -7.07 16.16
C ALA A 135 -4.76 -6.56 16.80
N GLU A 136 -4.76 -6.33 18.11
CA GLU A 136 -5.94 -5.88 18.85
C GLU A 136 -6.15 -4.36 18.80
N ASP A 137 -5.13 -3.59 18.37
CA ASP A 137 -5.15 -2.12 18.35
C ASP A 137 -4.93 -1.58 16.93
N ILE A 138 -5.91 -1.82 16.07
CA ILE A 138 -5.89 -1.34 14.67
C ILE A 138 -5.83 0.18 14.57
N ASP A 139 -6.45 0.91 15.52
CA ASP A 139 -6.32 2.36 15.57
C ASP A 139 -4.89 2.75 15.96
N GLY A 140 -4.30 2.04 16.93
CA GLY A 140 -2.92 2.23 17.34
C GLY A 140 -1.90 1.95 16.28
N LEU A 141 -2.12 0.96 15.40
CA LEU A 141 -1.28 0.74 14.22
C LEU A 141 -1.14 2.03 13.40
N LEU A 142 -2.20 2.83 13.32
CA LEU A 142 -2.22 4.08 12.55
C LEU A 142 -1.82 5.32 13.37
N ASN A 143 -1.91 5.28 14.69
CA ASN A 143 -1.87 6.48 15.54
C ASN A 143 -0.93 6.40 16.75
N HIS A 144 -0.79 5.24 17.39
CA HIS A 144 -0.10 5.12 18.68
C HIS A 144 1.41 4.94 18.52
N LYS A 145 2.16 5.33 19.54
CA LYS A 145 3.59 5.02 19.63
C LYS A 145 3.76 3.85 20.58
N PHE A 146 3.97 2.67 20.02
CA PHE A 146 4.08 1.43 20.80
C PHE A 146 5.34 1.36 21.67
N TRP A 147 6.33 2.21 21.40
CA TRP A 147 7.62 2.26 22.08
C TRP A 147 7.73 3.32 23.20
N GLU A 148 6.62 3.99 23.56
CA GLU A 148 6.61 4.98 24.66
C GLU A 148 6.15 4.41 26.00
N TYR A 149 5.68 3.15 26.05
CA TYR A 149 5.17 2.50 27.26
C TYR A 149 6.24 1.77 28.09
N GLU A 150 7.48 1.75 27.63
CA GLU A 150 8.63 1.28 28.42
C GLU A 150 9.27 2.45 29.17
N LYS A 151 8.71 2.81 30.32
CA LYS A 151 9.37 3.61 31.36
C LYS A 151 9.15 3.01 32.73
#